data_AF-A0A2Y9C8T5-F1
#
_entry.id   AF-A0A2Y9C8T5-F1
#
_cell.length_a   1.000
_cell.length_b   1.000
_cell.length_c   1.000
_cell.angle_alpha   90.00
_cell.angle_beta   90.00
_cell.angle_gamma   90.00
#
_symmetry.space_group_name_H-M   'P 1'
#
loop_
_entity.id
_entity.type
_entity.pdbx_description
1 polymer ?
#
loop_
_entity_poly.entity_id
_entity_poly.type
_entity_poly.pdbx_seq_one_letter_code
_entity_poly.pdbx_strand_id
1 'polypeptide(L)'
;MELTQTPNTAGSYAATTRHCVAPLSETANWTIEAGQIRLLAGEDGPVITALGGNQFRISGDLADSTRSVILERANGDAKSQAIRTAIATYRCIYRGFSSDCAAPDELAKPETPAVRTIVNLNVRAQPRFDAPVIGVVPRDTEITVEECLVPTDGFWCEARFGASTGLFTRTALREDTCPILTFVEAD
;
A
#
# COMPACT_ATOMS: atom_id res chain seq x y z
N MET A 1 -13.08 -6.51 5.29
CA MET A 1 -13.88 -7.17 4.25
C MET A 1 -13.52 -8.65 4.27
N GLU A 2 -14.49 -9.53 4.07
CA GLU A 2 -14.29 -10.97 3.97
C GLU A 2 -14.78 -11.43 2.59
N LEU A 3 -13.95 -12.20 1.88
CA LEU A 3 -14.23 -12.74 0.56
C LEU A 3 -14.46 -14.24 0.67
N THR A 4 -15.63 -14.74 0.28
CA THR A 4 -15.93 -16.18 0.34
C THR A 4 -15.24 -16.94 -0.79
N GLN A 5 -14.99 -18.23 -0.59
CA GLN A 5 -14.28 -19.09 -1.57
C GLN A 5 -15.22 -19.98 -2.39
N THR A 6 -16.51 -19.98 -2.06
CA THR A 6 -17.52 -20.78 -2.77
C THR A 6 -18.28 -19.87 -3.72
N PRO A 7 -18.25 -20.15 -5.04
CA PRO A 7 -19.00 -19.36 -5.99
C PRO A 7 -20.50 -19.64 -5.86
N ASN A 8 -21.30 -18.64 -6.22
CA ASN A 8 -22.72 -18.79 -6.44
C ASN A 8 -22.98 -19.44 -7.82
N THR A 9 -24.25 -19.65 -8.16
CA THR A 9 -24.66 -20.29 -9.42
C THR A 9 -24.26 -19.49 -10.68
N ALA A 10 -24.04 -18.18 -10.57
CA ALA A 10 -23.56 -17.32 -11.65
C ALA A 10 -22.02 -17.29 -11.77
N GLY A 11 -21.29 -18.01 -10.90
CA GLY A 11 -19.82 -18.04 -10.91
C GLY A 11 -19.15 -16.84 -10.23
N SER A 12 -19.92 -15.96 -9.59
CA SER A 12 -19.39 -14.90 -8.70
C SER A 12 -19.29 -15.41 -7.26
N TYR A 13 -18.50 -14.73 -6.44
CA TYR A 13 -18.29 -15.09 -5.04
C TYR A 13 -18.86 -14.00 -4.15
N ALA A 14 -19.33 -14.36 -2.96
CA ALA A 14 -19.87 -13.38 -2.02
C ALA A 14 -18.74 -12.61 -1.31
N ALA A 15 -19.00 -11.36 -0.96
CA ALA A 15 -18.16 -10.54 -0.13
C ALA A 15 -19.00 -9.92 1.00
N THR A 16 -18.42 -9.80 2.18
CA THR A 16 -19.02 -9.04 3.28
C THR A 16 -18.12 -7.90 3.71
N THR A 17 -18.71 -6.74 3.91
CA THR A 17 -18.02 -5.53 4.35
C THR A 17 -18.38 -5.22 5.79
N ARG A 18 -17.40 -4.75 6.56
CA ARG A 18 -17.62 -4.24 7.92
C ARG A 18 -16.76 -3.00 8.12
N HIS A 19 -17.37 -1.92 8.57
CA HIS A 19 -16.72 -0.62 8.76
C HIS A 19 -16.03 -0.07 7.49
N CYS A 20 -16.48 -0.51 6.31
CA CYS A 20 -16.08 0.09 5.04
C CYS A 20 -16.86 1.38 4.81
N VAL A 21 -16.30 2.29 4.02
CA VAL A 21 -16.96 3.51 3.52
C VAL A 21 -17.22 3.38 2.03
N ALA A 22 -18.14 4.18 1.49
CA ALA A 22 -18.46 4.17 0.07
C ALA A 22 -17.22 4.53 -0.80
N PRO A 23 -17.06 3.91 -1.98
CA PRO A 23 -17.96 2.91 -2.57
C PRO A 23 -17.70 1.48 -2.05
N LEU A 24 -16.62 1.23 -1.30
CA LEU A 24 -16.26 -0.11 -0.83
C LEU A 24 -17.32 -0.74 0.09
N SER A 25 -18.11 0.05 0.82
CA SER A 25 -19.24 -0.42 1.64
C SER A 25 -20.37 -1.08 0.83
N GLU A 26 -20.41 -0.88 -0.48
CA GLU A 26 -21.43 -1.47 -1.36
C GLU A 26 -20.99 -2.84 -1.91
N THR A 27 -19.74 -3.25 -1.66
CA THR A 27 -19.21 -4.52 -2.15
C THR A 27 -20.00 -5.69 -1.59
N ALA A 28 -20.70 -6.41 -2.46
CA ALA A 28 -21.47 -7.61 -2.10
C ALA A 28 -20.94 -8.87 -2.80
N ASN A 29 -20.27 -8.71 -3.95
CA ASN A 29 -19.74 -9.83 -4.72
C ASN A 29 -18.32 -9.52 -5.21
N TRP A 30 -17.60 -10.57 -5.57
CA TRP A 30 -16.34 -10.46 -6.27
C TRP A 30 -16.19 -11.57 -7.32
N THR A 31 -15.36 -11.32 -8.32
CA THR A 31 -15.04 -12.29 -9.38
C THR A 31 -13.57 -12.22 -9.75
N ILE A 32 -13.09 -13.19 -10.52
CA ILE A 32 -11.77 -13.19 -11.14
C ILE A 32 -11.96 -13.07 -12.65
N GLU A 33 -11.45 -11.99 -13.23
CA GLU A 33 -11.51 -11.73 -14.66
C GLU A 33 -10.16 -11.22 -15.13
N ALA A 34 -9.63 -11.78 -16.22
CA ALA A 34 -8.31 -11.42 -16.77
C ALA A 34 -7.15 -11.43 -15.73
N GLY A 35 -7.24 -12.31 -14.72
CA GLY A 35 -6.23 -12.40 -13.65
C GLY A 35 -6.33 -11.31 -12.58
N GLN A 36 -7.39 -10.51 -12.58
CA GLN A 36 -7.67 -9.49 -11.58
C GLN A 36 -8.86 -9.89 -10.71
N ILE A 37 -8.84 -9.50 -9.43
CA ILE A 37 -10.03 -9.54 -8.58
C ILE A 37 -10.86 -8.31 -8.88
N ARG A 38 -12.14 -8.49 -9.23
CA ARG A 38 -13.09 -7.39 -9.40
C ARG A 38 -14.09 -7.40 -8.26
N LEU A 39 -14.24 -6.27 -7.58
CA LEU A 39 -15.25 -6.07 -6.53
C LEU A 39 -16.50 -5.44 -7.14
N LEU A 40 -17.68 -5.92 -6.76
CA LEU A 40 -18.96 -5.59 -7.41
C LEU A 40 -19.99 -5.14 -6.36
N ALA A 41 -20.82 -4.15 -6.71
CA ALA A 41 -21.93 -3.67 -5.89
C ALA A 41 -23.19 -4.57 -5.99
N GLY A 42 -23.01 -5.89 -5.95
CA GLY A 42 -24.05 -6.90 -6.19
C GLY A 42 -23.61 -7.96 -7.20
N GLU A 43 -24.42 -9.00 -7.40
CA GLU A 43 -24.12 -10.12 -8.30
C GLU A 43 -23.92 -9.68 -9.77
N ASP A 44 -24.79 -8.79 -10.25
CA ASP A 44 -24.71 -8.14 -11.57
C ASP A 44 -24.45 -6.62 -11.45
N GLY A 45 -23.91 -6.20 -10.31
CA GLY A 45 -23.70 -4.79 -9.99
C GLY A 45 -22.53 -4.16 -10.75
N PRO A 46 -22.42 -2.81 -10.74
CA PRO A 46 -21.25 -2.15 -11.29
C PRO A 46 -19.97 -2.58 -10.58
N VAL A 47 -18.86 -2.52 -11.32
CA VAL A 47 -17.53 -2.81 -10.79
C VAL A 47 -17.07 -1.62 -9.96
N ILE A 48 -16.78 -1.87 -8.69
CA ILE A 48 -16.25 -0.89 -7.74
C ILE A 48 -14.75 -0.69 -7.97
N THR A 49 -14.01 -1.77 -8.19
CA THR A 49 -12.56 -1.74 -8.47
C THR A 49 -12.10 -3.04 -9.11
N ALA A 50 -11.04 -2.96 -9.91
CA ALA A 50 -10.30 -4.10 -10.43
C ALA A 50 -8.89 -4.10 -9.85
N LEU A 51 -8.53 -5.17 -9.16
CA LEU A 51 -7.33 -5.28 -8.34
C LEU A 51 -6.39 -6.33 -8.91
N GLY A 52 -5.15 -5.93 -9.17
CA GLY A 52 -4.06 -6.80 -9.62
C GLY A 52 -2.91 -6.83 -8.62
N GLY A 53 -2.03 -7.82 -8.71
CA GLY A 53 -0.88 -7.93 -7.81
C GLY A 53 -0.45 -9.37 -7.61
N ASN A 54 -0.22 -9.76 -6.35
CA ASN A 54 0.06 -11.14 -5.97
C ASN A 54 -0.99 -11.68 -4.98
N GLN A 55 -0.79 -12.91 -4.53
CA GLN A 55 -1.68 -13.60 -3.59
C GLN A 55 -1.77 -13.01 -2.17
N PHE A 56 -0.93 -12.04 -1.83
CA PHE A 56 -0.86 -11.43 -0.49
C PHE A 56 -1.33 -9.97 -0.47
N ARG A 57 -1.03 -9.23 -1.54
CA ARG A 57 -1.42 -7.83 -1.72
C ARG A 57 -1.76 -7.58 -3.18
N ILE A 58 -2.95 -7.06 -3.37
CA ILE A 58 -3.45 -6.56 -4.64
C ILE A 58 -3.82 -5.09 -4.49
N SER A 59 -3.71 -4.34 -5.58
CA SER A 59 -4.03 -2.92 -5.63
C SER A 59 -4.65 -2.56 -6.97
N GLY A 60 -5.31 -1.41 -6.99
CA GLY A 60 -5.91 -0.81 -8.17
C GLY A 60 -6.71 0.41 -7.75
N ASP A 61 -7.40 1.01 -8.71
CA ASP A 61 -8.14 2.25 -8.50
C ASP A 61 -9.62 1.97 -8.31
N LEU A 62 -10.30 2.85 -7.58
CA LEU A 62 -11.75 2.88 -7.58
C LEU A 62 -12.26 3.27 -8.97
N ALA A 63 -13.31 2.61 -9.46
CA ALA A 63 -13.83 2.86 -10.80
C ALA A 63 -14.40 4.28 -10.99
N ASP A 64 -14.81 4.93 -9.89
CA ASP A 64 -15.45 6.24 -9.86
C ASP A 64 -14.53 7.40 -9.44
N SER A 65 -13.27 7.12 -9.10
CA SER A 65 -12.34 8.13 -8.59
C SER A 65 -10.89 7.80 -8.89
N THR A 66 -10.00 8.77 -8.70
CA THR A 66 -8.55 8.57 -8.81
C THR A 66 -7.92 8.02 -7.52
N ARG A 67 -8.74 7.52 -6.58
CA ARG A 67 -8.24 7.00 -5.30
C ARG A 67 -7.82 5.55 -5.48
N SER A 68 -6.61 5.22 -5.02
CA SER A 68 -6.19 3.83 -5.00
C SER A 68 -6.77 3.06 -3.82
N VAL A 69 -6.84 1.75 -4.00
CA VAL A 69 -7.21 0.77 -2.99
C VAL A 69 -6.11 -0.27 -2.90
N ILE A 70 -5.73 -0.60 -1.67
CA ILE A 70 -4.96 -1.80 -1.37
C ILE A 70 -5.90 -2.78 -0.66
N LEU A 71 -5.95 -4.00 -1.18
CA LEU A 71 -6.48 -5.14 -0.46
C LEU A 71 -5.32 -6.09 -0.14
N GLU A 72 -5.11 -6.33 1.14
CA GLU A 72 -4.11 -7.27 1.63
C GLU A 72 -4.73 -8.29 2.57
N ARG A 73 -4.06 -9.42 2.74
CA ARG A 73 -4.44 -10.37 3.79
C ARG A 73 -4.30 -9.71 5.16
N ALA A 74 -5.18 -10.04 6.10
CA ALA A 74 -5.17 -9.46 7.44
C ALA A 74 -3.81 -9.55 8.16
N ASN A 75 -3.04 -10.61 7.89
CA ASN A 75 -1.69 -10.81 8.45
C ASN A 75 -0.56 -10.21 7.58
N GLY A 76 -0.87 -9.48 6.50
CA GLY A 76 0.10 -9.00 5.51
C GLY A 76 0.87 -10.11 4.81
N ASP A 77 1.91 -9.73 4.06
CA ASP A 77 2.88 -10.66 3.46
C ASP A 77 4.07 -10.95 4.41
N ALA A 78 5.01 -11.77 3.96
CA ALA A 78 6.20 -12.11 4.75
C ALA A 78 7.08 -10.88 5.08
N LYS A 79 7.15 -9.88 4.19
CA LYS A 79 7.90 -8.63 4.45
C LYS A 79 7.16 -7.74 5.43
N SER A 80 5.84 -7.62 5.35
CA SER A 80 5.05 -6.90 6.35
C SER A 80 5.21 -7.52 7.74
N GLN A 81 5.22 -8.85 7.83
CA GLN A 81 5.48 -9.58 9.07
C GLN A 81 6.91 -9.34 9.60
N ALA A 82 7.91 -9.36 8.72
CA ALA A 82 9.29 -9.07 9.07
C ALA A 82 9.46 -7.63 9.60
N ILE A 83 8.84 -6.64 8.97
CA ILE A 83 8.85 -5.24 9.42
C ILE A 83 8.23 -5.12 10.82
N ARG A 84 7.04 -5.70 11.04
CA ARG A 84 6.40 -5.65 12.36
C ARG A 84 7.23 -6.35 13.44
N THR A 85 7.83 -7.49 13.10
CA THR A 85 8.73 -8.23 14.00
C THR A 85 9.94 -7.37 14.34
N ALA A 86 10.56 -6.73 13.35
CA ALA A 86 11.71 -5.86 13.55
C ALA A 86 11.36 -4.66 14.43
N ILE A 87 10.24 -3.96 14.18
CA ILE A 87 9.77 -2.86 15.03
C ILE A 87 9.54 -3.36 16.47
N ALA A 88 8.99 -4.56 16.63
CA ALA A 88 8.80 -5.15 17.95
C ALA A 88 10.14 -5.52 18.63
N THR A 89 11.12 -6.01 17.88
CA THR A 89 12.44 -6.37 18.42
C THR A 89 13.25 -5.13 18.83
N TYR A 90 13.36 -4.15 17.93
CA TYR A 90 14.22 -2.99 18.14
C TYR A 90 13.56 -1.86 18.93
N ARG A 91 12.23 -1.84 19.02
CA ARG A 91 11.44 -0.74 19.65
C ARG A 91 11.78 0.63 19.08
N CYS A 92 12.23 0.67 17.84
CA CYS A 92 12.75 1.83 17.15
C CYS A 92 12.51 1.64 15.65
N ILE A 93 12.19 2.72 14.95
CA ILE A 93 12.36 2.83 13.50
C ILE A 93 13.50 3.83 13.32
N TYR A 94 14.63 3.40 12.78
CA TYR A 94 15.81 4.26 12.64
C TYR A 94 15.60 5.30 11.54
N ARG A 95 16.10 6.52 11.75
CA ARG A 95 16.00 7.60 10.77
C ARG A 95 16.99 7.36 9.62
N GLY A 96 16.52 6.77 8.53
CA GLY A 96 17.35 6.38 7.41
C GLY A 96 18.43 5.38 7.83
N PHE A 97 19.70 5.73 7.61
CA PHE A 97 20.83 4.88 8.01
C PHE A 97 21.55 5.36 9.28
N SER A 98 20.97 6.29 10.04
CA SER A 98 21.54 6.72 11.32
C SER A 98 21.30 5.69 12.43
N SER A 99 21.85 5.98 13.62
CA SER A 99 21.56 5.29 14.87
C SER A 99 20.38 5.88 15.65
N ASP A 100 19.80 6.98 15.16
CA ASP A 100 18.75 7.72 15.86
C ASP A 100 17.40 7.13 15.50
N CYS A 101 16.51 7.02 16.50
CA CYS A 101 15.12 6.66 16.24
C CYS A 101 14.37 7.87 15.66
N ALA A 102 13.50 7.60 14.69
CA ALA A 102 12.54 8.58 14.19
C ALA A 102 11.64 9.07 15.33
N ALA A 103 11.39 10.38 15.34
CA ALA A 103 10.49 10.99 16.31
C ALA A 103 9.02 10.61 15.99
N PRO A 104 8.11 10.61 17.00
CA PRO A 104 6.72 10.20 16.79
C PRO A 104 5.98 10.97 15.69
N ASP A 105 6.27 12.25 15.53
CA ASP A 105 5.75 13.13 14.49
C ASP A 105 6.25 12.73 13.10
N GLU A 106 7.51 12.33 12.95
CA GLU A 106 8.03 11.77 11.68
C GLU A 106 7.35 10.45 11.27
N LEU A 107 6.70 9.77 12.23
CA LEU A 107 5.91 8.57 12.01
C LEU A 107 4.42 8.86 11.77
N ALA A 108 3.95 10.10 11.90
CA ALA A 108 2.57 10.46 11.58
C ALA A 108 2.35 10.49 10.06
N LYS A 109 1.11 10.31 9.59
CA LYS A 109 0.82 10.48 8.16
C LYS A 109 1.23 11.91 7.74
N PRO A 110 1.90 12.10 6.58
CA PRO A 110 2.17 13.45 6.08
C PRO A 110 0.87 14.28 5.98
N GLU A 111 0.91 15.47 6.55
CA GLU A 111 -0.14 16.49 6.48
C GLU A 111 0.00 17.36 5.24
N THR A 112 1.22 17.51 4.72
CA THR A 112 1.49 18.20 3.46
C THR A 112 1.71 17.20 2.32
N PRO A 113 1.50 17.62 1.06
CA PRO A 113 1.83 16.79 -0.10
C PRO A 113 3.34 16.77 -0.39
N ALA A 114 4.21 17.27 0.50
CA ALA A 114 5.65 17.32 0.24
C ALA A 114 6.39 16.42 1.23
N VAL A 115 7.22 15.52 0.71
CA VAL A 115 8.08 14.64 1.51
C VAL A 115 9.53 14.73 1.05
N ARG A 116 10.46 14.56 1.98
CA ARG A 116 11.90 14.56 1.71
C ARG A 116 12.49 13.17 1.95
N THR A 117 13.15 12.61 0.95
CA THR A 117 13.85 11.33 1.09
C THR A 117 15.04 11.47 2.04
N ILE A 118 15.21 10.50 2.94
CA ILE A 118 16.36 10.45 3.86
C ILE A 118 17.29 9.26 3.57
N VAL A 119 16.95 8.47 2.56
CA VAL A 119 17.76 7.42 1.94
C VAL A 119 17.58 7.45 0.42
N ASN A 120 18.38 6.68 -0.32
CA ASN A 120 18.06 6.38 -1.72
C ASN A 120 16.80 5.50 -1.74
N LEU A 121 15.73 6.03 -2.30
CA LEU A 121 14.39 5.48 -2.18
C LEU A 121 13.98 4.77 -3.47
N ASN A 122 13.73 3.46 -3.38
CA ASN A 122 13.19 2.70 -4.49
C ASN A 122 11.74 3.10 -4.77
N VAL A 123 11.45 3.42 -6.03
CA VAL A 123 10.11 3.65 -6.56
C VAL A 123 9.67 2.38 -7.29
N ARG A 124 8.46 1.90 -7.01
CA ARG A 124 7.93 0.63 -7.50
C ARG A 124 6.66 0.82 -8.31
N ALA A 125 6.39 -0.14 -9.19
CA ALA A 125 5.19 -0.14 -10.01
C ALA A 125 3.89 -0.41 -9.22
N GLN A 126 3.98 -1.04 -8.04
CA GLN A 126 2.84 -1.37 -7.17
C GLN A 126 3.25 -1.25 -5.69
N PRO A 127 2.32 -1.04 -4.75
CA PRO A 127 2.60 -0.80 -3.33
C PRO A 127 2.94 -2.10 -2.57
N ARG A 128 3.95 -2.84 -3.05
CA ARG A 128 4.44 -4.10 -2.47
C ARG A 128 5.93 -4.29 -2.72
N PHE A 129 6.63 -4.94 -1.80
CA PHE A 129 8.10 -5.07 -1.85
C PHE A 129 8.62 -5.97 -2.97
N ASP A 130 7.80 -6.87 -3.50
CA ASP A 130 8.16 -7.75 -4.63
C ASP A 130 7.79 -7.16 -6.01
N ALA A 131 7.15 -5.98 -6.04
CA ALA A 131 6.88 -5.29 -7.30
C ALA A 131 8.17 -4.77 -7.95
N PRO A 132 8.24 -4.73 -9.28
CA PRO A 132 9.39 -4.16 -9.99
C PRO A 132 9.75 -2.75 -9.49
N VAL A 133 11.04 -2.52 -9.29
CA VAL A 133 11.58 -1.16 -9.08
C VAL A 133 11.65 -0.48 -10.45
N ILE A 134 10.97 0.64 -10.59
CA ILE A 134 10.90 1.42 -11.83
C ILE A 134 11.80 2.67 -11.78
N GLY A 135 12.35 2.98 -10.62
CA GLY A 135 13.28 4.09 -10.44
C GLY A 135 13.84 4.14 -9.02
N VAL A 136 14.82 5.01 -8.81
CA VAL A 136 15.37 5.32 -7.50
C VAL A 136 15.44 6.82 -7.36
N VAL A 137 14.81 7.36 -6.31
CA VAL A 137 14.93 8.77 -5.95
C VAL A 137 16.14 8.92 -5.04
N PRO A 138 17.11 9.81 -5.34
CA PRO A 138 18.24 10.05 -4.47
C PRO A 138 17.82 10.50 -3.07
N ARG A 139 18.67 10.29 -2.08
CA ARG A 139 18.54 10.94 -0.76
C ARG A 139 18.48 12.47 -0.90
N ASP A 140 17.80 13.11 0.04
CA ASP A 140 17.64 14.58 0.13
C ASP A 140 16.93 15.19 -1.08
N THR A 141 15.98 14.42 -1.64
CA THR A 141 15.11 14.87 -2.72
C THR A 141 13.72 15.09 -2.18
N GLU A 142 13.14 16.24 -2.52
CA GLU A 142 11.74 16.55 -2.25
C GLU A 142 10.85 15.91 -3.33
N ILE A 143 9.77 15.28 -2.90
CA ILE A 143 8.78 14.61 -3.75
C ILE A 143 7.42 15.19 -3.41
N THR A 144 6.68 15.63 -4.44
CA THR A 144 5.26 15.95 -4.30
C THR A 144 4.43 14.66 -4.38
N VAL A 145 3.77 14.32 -3.28
CA VAL A 145 2.90 13.16 -3.09
C VAL A 145 1.49 13.47 -3.56
N GLU A 146 0.90 12.52 -4.29
CA GLU A 146 -0.51 12.57 -4.72
C GLU A 146 -1.42 11.95 -3.66
N GLU A 147 -1.05 10.78 -3.14
CA GLU A 147 -1.75 10.13 -2.04
C GLU A 147 -0.84 9.21 -1.22
N CYS A 148 -1.24 8.90 0.02
CA CYS A 148 -0.61 7.87 0.84
C CYS A 148 -1.66 6.89 1.37
N LEU A 149 -1.41 5.61 1.11
CA LEU A 149 -2.17 4.46 1.55
C LEU A 149 -1.54 3.87 2.81
N VAL A 150 -2.35 3.23 3.66
CA VAL A 150 -1.90 2.72 4.98
C VAL A 150 -2.12 1.20 5.10
N PRO A 151 -1.33 0.38 4.40
CA PRO A 151 -1.28 -1.05 4.64
C PRO A 151 -0.51 -1.43 5.92
N THR A 152 -0.48 -2.73 6.23
CA THR A 152 0.05 -3.32 7.47
C THR A 152 1.56 -3.21 7.66
N ASP A 153 2.30 -2.75 6.65
CA ASP A 153 3.75 -2.51 6.64
C ASP A 153 4.12 -1.02 6.71
N GLY A 154 3.13 -0.13 6.87
CA GLY A 154 3.33 1.31 6.96
C GLY A 154 2.86 2.04 5.70
N PHE A 155 3.17 3.33 5.61
CA PHE A 155 2.67 4.16 4.52
C PHE A 155 3.31 3.79 3.18
N TRP A 156 2.48 3.70 2.16
CA TRP A 156 2.88 3.68 0.76
C TRP A 156 2.32 4.91 0.09
N CYS A 157 3.19 5.75 -0.43
CA CYS A 157 2.80 6.99 -1.08
C CYS A 157 3.03 6.90 -2.59
N GLU A 158 2.17 7.59 -3.31
CA GLU A 158 2.17 7.71 -4.76
C GLU A 158 2.70 9.08 -5.17
N ALA A 159 3.53 9.10 -6.21
CA ALA A 159 3.92 10.34 -6.86
C ALA A 159 4.17 10.12 -8.36
N ARG A 160 4.16 11.23 -9.09
CA ARG A 160 4.45 11.28 -10.51
C ARG A 160 5.93 11.57 -10.77
N PHE A 161 6.56 10.68 -11.52
CA PHE A 161 7.93 10.78 -12.01
C PHE A 161 7.93 10.91 -13.53
N GLY A 162 7.79 12.15 -14.01
CA GLY A 162 7.62 12.45 -15.43
C GLY A 162 6.30 11.91 -15.99
N ALA A 163 6.39 10.93 -16.89
CA ALA A 163 5.22 10.28 -17.49
C ALA A 163 4.73 9.06 -16.69
N SER A 164 5.49 8.61 -15.68
CA SER A 164 5.18 7.41 -14.90
C SER A 164 4.68 7.79 -13.51
N THR A 165 3.72 7.04 -13.01
CA THR A 165 3.33 7.02 -11.60
C THR A 165 4.10 5.93 -10.88
N GLY A 166 4.53 6.18 -9.65
CA GLY A 166 5.26 5.20 -8.87
C GLY A 166 4.95 5.25 -7.38
N LEU A 167 5.04 4.10 -6.74
CA LEU A 167 4.76 3.93 -5.32
C LEU A 167 6.06 3.73 -4.54
N PHE A 168 6.15 4.35 -3.37
CA PHE A 168 7.29 4.22 -2.47
C PHE A 168 6.81 4.12 -1.03
N THR A 169 7.56 3.41 -0.19
CA THR A 169 7.16 3.13 1.19
C THR A 169 8.00 3.88 2.18
N ARG A 170 7.39 4.30 3.29
CA ARG A 170 8.06 5.02 4.36
C ARG A 170 8.88 4.13 5.28
N THR A 171 8.52 2.85 5.36
CA THR A 171 9.16 1.88 6.26
C THR A 171 9.81 0.79 5.43
N ALA A 172 11.09 0.53 5.68
CA ALA A 172 11.82 -0.56 5.03
C ALA A 172 12.70 -1.31 6.04
N LEU A 173 13.31 -2.42 5.61
CA LEU A 173 14.35 -3.11 6.37
C LEU A 173 15.72 -2.84 5.74
N ARG A 174 16.64 -2.24 6.50
CA ARG A 174 18.07 -2.22 6.17
C ARG A 174 18.66 -3.59 6.50
N GLU A 175 19.37 -4.18 5.54
CA GLU A 175 20.00 -5.50 5.67
C GLU A 175 19.00 -6.56 6.20
N ASP A 176 17.75 -6.47 5.73
CA ASP A 176 16.63 -7.35 6.10
C ASP A 176 16.33 -7.49 7.61
N THR A 177 16.84 -6.59 8.44
CA THR A 177 16.74 -6.71 9.90
C THR A 177 16.37 -5.41 10.60
N CYS A 178 17.01 -4.28 10.29
CA CYS A 178 16.77 -3.01 10.97
C CYS A 178 15.62 -2.24 10.30
N PRO A 179 14.54 -1.91 11.02
CA PRO A 179 13.46 -1.10 10.47
C PRO A 179 13.94 0.35 10.34
N ILE A 180 13.78 0.93 9.15
CA ILE A 180 14.20 2.30 8.86
C ILE A 180 13.05 3.13 8.31
N LEU A 181 13.11 4.43 8.59
CA LEU A 181 12.33 5.46 7.96
C LEU A 181 13.05 5.89 6.67
N THR A 182 12.33 5.97 5.55
CA THR A 182 12.92 6.24 4.24
C THR A 182 12.69 7.66 3.73
N PHE A 183 11.65 8.33 4.22
CA PHE A 183 11.35 9.73 3.98
C PHE A 183 10.61 10.34 5.18
N VAL A 184 10.64 11.66 5.27
CA VAL A 184 9.94 12.49 6.25
C VAL A 184 9.07 13.51 5.53
N GLU A 185 8.14 14.16 6.23
CA GLU A 185 7.51 15.37 5.70
C GLU A 185 8.58 16.42 5.36
N ALA A 186 8.39 17.17 4.27
CA ALA A 186 9.26 18.27 3.91
C ALA A 186 8.87 19.54 4.68
N ASP A 187 9.87 20.32 5.09
CA ASP A 187 9.71 21.62 5.75
C ASP A 187 9.14 22.71 4.83
#